data_AF-A0A8J7JTH9-F1
#
_entry.id   AF-A0A8J7JTH9-F1
#
_cell.length_a   1.000
_cell.length_b   1.000
_cell.length_c   1.000
_cell.angle_alpha   90.00
_cell.angle_beta   90.00
_cell.angle_gamma   90.00
#
_symmetry.space_group_name_H-M   'P 1'
#
loop_
_entity.id
_entity.type
_entity.pdbx_description
1 polymer ?
#
loop_
_entity_poly.entity_id
_entity_poly.type
_entity_poly.pdbx_seq_one_letter_code
_entity_poly.pdbx_strand_id
1 'polypeptide(L)'
;MTRLKLSPRNWASIKTSTLKARKFPGNSNKFQPINPVAFRLNTPVCVALIENRTANYNWWLAGWCQAYFYSGAFVNRQLTSVGEWKIGLSRPVLLDFRKYQAETYALEFTFAKWHRDIKLQVWKYTGDLTDAVDVDLQKVIADLARLEKKVDDISEYGR
;
A
#
# COMPACT_ATOMS: atom_id res chain seq x y z
N MET A 1 -16.35 3.20 -1.39
CA MET A 1 -15.01 2.61 -1.66
C MET A 1 -14.86 2.34 -3.15
N THR A 2 -14.21 3.26 -3.88
CA THR A 2 -13.96 3.13 -5.32
C THR A 2 -13.00 1.97 -5.62
N ARG A 3 -13.42 1.08 -6.54
CA ARG A 3 -12.60 -0.05 -7.01
C ARG A 3 -11.49 0.48 -7.93
N LEU A 4 -10.24 0.14 -7.62
CA LEU A 4 -9.09 0.46 -8.46
C LEU A 4 -9.24 -0.22 -9.83
N LYS A 5 -8.97 0.51 -10.91
CA LYS A 5 -8.91 -0.07 -12.26
C LYS A 5 -7.61 -0.86 -12.39
N LEU A 6 -7.69 -2.20 -12.32
CA LEU A 6 -6.55 -3.14 -12.35
C LEU A 6 -5.86 -3.28 -13.72
N SER A 7 -5.97 -2.27 -14.61
CA SER A 7 -5.31 -2.30 -15.91
C SER A 7 -3.78 -2.27 -15.74
N PRO A 8 -3.01 -3.11 -16.45
CA PRO A 8 -1.55 -3.08 -16.41
C PRO A 8 -0.94 -1.71 -16.74
N ARG A 9 -1.65 -0.88 -17.50
CA ARG A 9 -1.21 0.47 -17.88
C ARG A 9 -1.24 1.47 -16.72
N ASN A 10 -1.96 1.16 -15.63
CA ASN A 10 -2.12 2.04 -14.48
C ASN A 10 -1.09 1.76 -13.37
N TRP A 11 -0.08 0.92 -13.64
CA TRP A 11 0.93 0.55 -12.66
C TRP A 11 2.33 0.79 -13.21
N ALA A 12 3.12 1.60 -12.52
CA ALA A 12 4.52 1.84 -12.87
C ALA A 12 5.45 1.26 -11.80
N SER A 13 6.51 0.56 -12.20
CA SER A 13 7.50 0.05 -11.25
C SER A 13 8.29 1.19 -10.63
N ILE A 14 8.49 1.13 -9.31
CA ILE A 14 9.24 2.14 -8.55
C ILE A 14 10.51 1.52 -7.98
N LYS A 15 10.39 0.29 -7.45
CA LYS A 15 11.49 -0.41 -6.82
C LYS A 15 11.47 -1.85 -7.26
N THR A 16 12.58 -2.28 -7.83
CA THR A 16 12.89 -3.70 -8.05
C THR A 16 14.25 -3.97 -7.43
N SER A 17 14.29 -4.90 -6.48
CA SER A 17 15.52 -5.28 -5.78
C SER A 17 15.63 -6.80 -5.76
N THR A 18 16.78 -7.31 -6.15
CA THR A 18 17.13 -8.72 -5.93
C THR A 18 18.16 -8.79 -4.81
N LEU A 19 17.87 -9.55 -3.77
CA LEU A 19 18.61 -9.60 -2.52
C LEU A 19 18.98 -11.04 -2.21
N LYS A 20 20.22 -11.26 -1.79
CA LYS A 20 20.70 -12.58 -1.39
C LYS A 20 21.23 -12.53 0.03
N ALA A 21 20.94 -13.58 0.79
CA ALA A 21 21.45 -13.75 2.14
C ALA A 21 22.97 -13.98 2.09
N ARG A 22 23.69 -13.27 2.96
CA ARG A 22 25.15 -13.45 3.10
C ARG A 22 25.43 -14.65 3.99
N LYS A 23 26.52 -15.38 3.75
CA LYS A 23 26.98 -16.40 4.70
C LYS A 23 27.59 -15.72 5.92
N PHE A 24 27.44 -16.32 7.10
CA PHE A 24 28.10 -15.81 8.29
C PHE A 24 29.63 -15.94 8.15
N PRO A 25 30.39 -14.89 8.50
CA PRO A 25 31.84 -15.00 8.56
C PRO A 25 32.23 -16.07 9.60
N GLY A 26 33.04 -17.05 9.20
CA GLY A 26 33.47 -18.16 10.05
C GLY A 26 32.50 -19.35 10.17
N ASN A 27 31.30 -19.30 9.58
CA ASN A 27 30.40 -20.46 9.52
C ASN A 27 29.66 -20.53 8.18
N SER A 28 30.12 -21.40 7.28
CA SER A 28 29.57 -21.58 5.93
C SER A 28 28.15 -22.15 5.89
N ASN A 29 27.67 -22.72 7.00
CA ASN A 29 26.36 -23.37 7.09
C ASN A 29 25.26 -22.43 7.61
N LYS A 30 25.63 -21.25 8.14
CA LYS A 30 24.67 -20.24 8.62
C LYS A 30 24.59 -19.07 7.65
N PHE A 31 23.37 -18.57 7.46
CA PHE A 31 23.08 -17.40 6.63
C PHE A 31 22.65 -16.23 7.51
N GLN A 32 23.20 -15.05 7.24
CA GLN A 32 22.74 -13.80 7.79
C GLN A 32 21.37 -13.44 7.18
N PRO A 33 20.44 -12.90 7.97
CA PRO A 33 19.18 -12.37 7.45
C PRO A 33 19.43 -11.35 6.33
N ILE A 34 18.52 -11.32 5.36
CA ILE A 34 18.53 -10.31 4.31
C ILE A 34 18.20 -8.95 4.95
N ASN A 35 19.04 -7.95 4.68
CA ASN A 35 18.84 -6.60 5.21
C ASN A 35 17.50 -6.01 4.75
N PRO A 36 16.83 -5.21 5.60
CA PRO A 36 15.63 -4.50 5.22
C PRO A 36 15.86 -3.58 4.02
N VAL A 37 14.81 -3.36 3.22
CA VAL A 37 14.81 -2.38 2.14
C VAL A 37 13.85 -1.26 2.50
N ALA A 38 14.40 -0.07 2.71
CA ALA A 38 13.63 1.14 2.97
C ALA A 38 13.74 2.15 1.83
N PHE A 39 12.63 2.81 1.48
CA PHE A 39 12.60 3.90 0.51
C PHE A 39 11.37 4.79 0.69
N ARG A 40 11.43 6.01 0.14
CA ARG A 40 10.33 6.98 0.22
C ARG A 40 9.41 6.90 -1.00
N LEU A 41 8.15 7.19 -0.77
CA LEU A 41 7.07 7.23 -1.76
C LEU A 41 6.21 8.47 -1.60
N ASN A 42 5.57 8.87 -2.69
CA ASN A 42 4.67 10.02 -2.80
C ASN A 42 3.34 9.67 -3.47
N THR A 43 2.94 8.40 -3.41
CA THR A 43 1.74 7.90 -4.11
C THR A 43 0.83 7.25 -3.10
N PRO A 44 -0.47 7.56 -3.03
CA PRO A 44 -1.33 7.02 -1.98
C PRO A 44 -1.64 5.53 -2.14
N VAL A 45 -1.39 4.94 -3.31
CA VAL A 45 -1.67 3.54 -3.60
C VAL A 45 -0.47 2.88 -4.27
N CYS A 46 0.00 1.78 -3.69
CA CYS A 46 1.04 0.95 -4.28
C CYS A 46 0.74 -0.55 -4.08
N VAL A 47 1.41 -1.37 -4.88
CA VAL A 47 1.37 -2.84 -4.77
C VAL A 47 2.78 -3.34 -4.53
N ALA A 48 2.93 -4.23 -3.56
CA ALA A 48 4.18 -4.89 -3.27
C ALA A 48 4.06 -6.40 -3.55
N LEU A 49 5.08 -6.96 -4.18
CA LEU A 49 5.25 -8.39 -4.42
C LEU A 49 6.64 -8.81 -3.95
N ILE A 50 6.70 -9.94 -3.27
CA ILE A 50 7.95 -10.57 -2.88
C ILE A 50 7.98 -11.98 -3.46
N GLU A 51 8.99 -12.24 -4.30
CA GLU A 51 9.20 -13.53 -4.94
C GLU A 51 10.49 -14.19 -4.41
N ASN A 52 10.52 -15.52 -4.38
CA ASN A 52 11.72 -16.29 -4.06
C ASN A 52 11.70 -17.58 -4.88
N ARG A 53 12.71 -17.75 -5.75
CA ARG A 53 12.80 -18.92 -6.64
C ARG A 53 13.27 -20.19 -5.95
N THR A 54 13.95 -20.07 -4.81
CA THR A 54 14.52 -21.18 -4.05
C THR A 54 13.76 -21.45 -2.74
N ALA A 55 12.56 -20.88 -2.59
CA ALA A 55 11.77 -21.06 -1.38
C ALA A 55 11.22 -22.49 -1.32
N ASN A 56 11.09 -23.01 -0.10
CA ASN A 56 10.35 -24.23 0.13
C ASN A 56 8.85 -23.98 -0.16
N TYR A 57 8.19 -24.93 -0.83
CA TYR A 57 6.78 -24.84 -1.19
C TYR A 57 5.85 -24.66 0.03
N ASN A 58 6.25 -25.12 1.22
CA ASN A 58 5.48 -24.96 2.46
C ASN A 58 5.61 -23.55 3.08
N TRP A 59 6.48 -22.69 2.56
CA TRP A 59 6.67 -21.35 3.11
C TRP A 59 5.67 -20.38 2.53
N TRP A 60 4.70 -19.99 3.36
CA TRP A 60 3.70 -19.00 2.96
C TRP A 60 4.19 -17.56 3.10
N LEU A 61 4.93 -17.25 4.18
CA LEU A 61 5.32 -15.89 4.53
C LEU A 61 6.63 -15.50 3.85
N ALA A 62 6.64 -14.37 3.14
CA ALA A 62 7.84 -13.80 2.56
C ALA A 62 8.47 -12.69 3.44
N GLY A 63 7.62 -11.85 4.04
CA GLY A 63 8.07 -10.75 4.87
C GLY A 63 6.95 -9.83 5.32
N TRP A 64 7.35 -8.66 5.80
CA TRP A 64 6.47 -7.60 6.27
C TRP A 64 6.81 -6.29 5.59
N CYS A 65 5.81 -5.44 5.45
CA CYS A 65 5.96 -4.06 5.04
C CYS A 65 5.45 -3.18 6.17
N GLN A 66 6.28 -2.24 6.63
CA GLN A 66 5.88 -1.20 7.58
C GLN A 66 5.91 0.14 6.86
N ALA A 67 4.92 0.98 7.16
CA ALA A 67 4.86 2.34 6.65
C ALA A 67 5.07 3.35 7.76
N TYR A 68 5.93 4.33 7.51
CA TYR A 68 6.23 5.41 8.43
C TYR A 68 5.84 6.75 7.81
N PHE A 69 5.09 7.54 8.57
CA PHE A 69 4.80 8.94 8.24
C PHE A 69 5.63 9.86 9.13
N TYR A 70 6.01 11.02 8.59
CA TYR A 70 6.54 12.11 9.38
C TYR A 70 5.37 12.80 10.09
N SER A 71 5.21 12.58 11.39
CA SER A 71 4.22 13.30 12.17
C SER A 71 4.74 14.68 12.53
N GLY A 72 4.10 15.72 12.00
CA GLY A 72 4.34 17.12 12.41
C GLY A 72 3.68 17.49 13.74
N ALA A 73 2.87 16.60 14.32
CA ALA A 73 2.14 16.85 15.56
C ALA A 73 3.04 16.87 16.81
N PHE A 74 4.29 16.38 16.69
CA PHE A 74 5.26 16.37 17.77
C PHE A 74 6.50 17.19 17.39
N VAL A 75 6.98 18.00 18.35
CA VAL A 75 8.11 18.94 18.19
C VAL A 75 9.37 18.27 17.61
N ASN A 76 9.54 16.96 17.81
CA ASN A 76 10.69 16.18 17.35
C ASN A 76 10.51 15.40 16.03
N ARG A 77 9.44 15.66 15.24
CA ARG A 77 9.21 15.01 13.93
C ARG A 77 9.50 13.50 13.93
N GLN A 78 8.98 12.78 14.93
CA GLN A 78 9.22 11.35 15.05
C GLN A 78 8.55 10.60 13.89
N LEU A 79 9.26 9.61 13.34
CA LEU A 79 8.69 8.64 12.40
C LEU A 79 7.72 7.75 13.16
N THR A 80 6.43 7.90 12.89
CA THR A 80 5.40 7.06 13.50
C THR A 80 5.05 5.93 12.53
N SER A 81 5.13 4.68 12.99
CA SER A 81 4.63 3.54 12.24
C SER A 81 3.10 3.58 12.21
N VAL A 82 2.52 3.48 11.02
CA VAL A 82 1.08 3.70 10.82
C VAL A 82 0.35 2.45 10.31
N GLY A 83 1.10 1.47 9.84
CA GLY A 83 0.56 0.18 9.49
C GLY A 83 1.65 -0.86 9.24
N GLU A 84 1.26 -2.10 9.44
CA GLU A 84 2.07 -3.27 9.11
C GLU A 84 1.24 -4.20 8.22
N TRP A 85 1.83 -4.63 7.11
CA TRP A 85 1.24 -5.58 6.18
C TRP A 85 2.10 -6.82 6.09
N LYS A 86 1.46 -7.98 6.29
CA LYS A 86 2.09 -9.28 6.08
C LYS A 86 2.03 -9.63 4.60
N ILE A 87 3.18 -9.89 3.98
CA ILE A 87 3.28 -10.20 2.55
C ILE A 87 3.57 -11.69 2.38
N GLY A 88 2.63 -12.37 1.72
CA GLY A 88 2.78 -13.76 1.34
C GLY A 88 3.73 -13.93 0.15
N LEU A 89 4.38 -15.08 0.07
CA LEU A 89 5.26 -15.41 -1.03
C LEU A 89 4.51 -15.46 -2.37
N SER A 90 5.00 -14.72 -3.36
CA SER A 90 4.40 -14.59 -4.69
C SER A 90 2.93 -14.15 -4.66
N ARG A 91 2.52 -13.44 -3.61
CA ARG A 91 1.17 -12.90 -3.44
C ARG A 91 1.25 -11.38 -3.37
N PRO A 92 0.78 -10.66 -4.40
CA PRO A 92 0.81 -9.21 -4.37
C PRO A 92 -0.13 -8.69 -3.27
N VAL A 93 0.34 -7.72 -2.51
CA VAL A 93 -0.43 -7.03 -1.47
C VAL A 93 -0.65 -5.59 -1.88
N LEU A 94 -1.90 -5.16 -1.83
CA LEU A 94 -2.29 -3.77 -2.05
C LEU A 94 -2.04 -2.97 -0.77
N LEU A 95 -1.27 -1.90 -0.90
CA LEU A 95 -0.98 -0.93 0.15
C LEU A 95 -1.75 0.35 -0.18
N ASP A 96 -2.82 0.60 0.57
CA ASP A 96 -3.72 1.74 0.38
C ASP A 96 -3.60 2.74 1.53
N PHE A 97 -3.03 3.90 1.22
CA PHE A 97 -2.79 4.99 2.15
C PHE A 97 -3.73 6.18 1.94
N ARG A 98 -4.74 6.06 1.05
CA ARG A 98 -5.66 7.17 0.74
C ARG A 98 -6.33 7.77 1.97
N LYS A 99 -6.65 6.94 2.97
CA LYS A 99 -7.27 7.39 4.23
C LYS A 99 -6.37 8.29 5.09
N TYR A 100 -5.06 8.31 4.85
CA TYR A 100 -4.10 9.09 5.64
C TYR A 100 -3.73 10.43 5.00
N GLN A 101 -4.16 10.69 3.75
CA GLN A 101 -3.84 11.91 2.99
C GLN A 101 -2.34 12.30 3.03
N ALA A 102 -1.45 11.31 3.17
CA ALA A 102 -0.03 11.57 3.32
C ALA A 102 0.61 11.87 1.96
N GLU A 103 1.20 13.06 1.82
CA GLU A 103 1.91 13.47 0.61
C GLU A 103 3.20 12.68 0.38
N THR A 104 3.92 12.34 1.46
CA THR A 104 5.13 11.53 1.41
C THR A 104 5.24 10.60 2.61
N TYR A 105 5.80 9.41 2.37
CA TYR A 105 5.97 8.39 3.41
C TYR A 105 7.14 7.47 3.10
N ALA A 106 7.64 6.78 4.12
CA ALA A 106 8.65 5.75 3.96
C ALA A 106 8.01 4.36 4.07
N LEU A 107 8.40 3.45 3.18
CA LEU A 107 8.14 2.03 3.34
C LEU A 107 9.42 1.33 3.72
N GLU A 108 9.33 0.43 4.68
CA GLU A 108 10.38 -0.52 5.02
C GLU A 108 9.86 -1.93 4.81
N PHE A 109 10.59 -2.71 4.02
CA PHE A 109 10.34 -4.12 3.80
C PHE A 109 11.35 -4.93 4.59
N THR A 110 10.83 -5.75 5.51
CA THR A 110 11.61 -6.74 6.24
C THR A 110 11.26 -8.13 5.74
N PHE A 111 12.22 -9.04 5.78
CA PHE A 111 12.07 -10.36 5.17
C PHE A 111 12.18 -11.45 6.22
N ALA A 112 11.46 -12.55 6.01
CA ALA A 112 11.56 -13.67 6.92
C ALA A 112 12.95 -14.33 6.84
N LYS A 113 13.54 -14.61 8.00
CA LYS A 113 14.95 -15.01 8.17
C LYS A 113 15.38 -16.28 7.43
N TRP A 114 14.43 -17.13 7.03
CA TRP A 114 14.70 -18.40 6.34
C TRP A 114 14.90 -18.24 4.83
N HIS A 115 14.54 -17.09 4.25
CA HIS A 115 14.76 -16.83 2.84
C HIS A 115 16.22 -16.49 2.53
N ARG A 116 16.72 -17.04 1.42
CA ARG A 116 18.10 -16.86 0.96
C ARG A 116 18.24 -16.04 -0.31
N ASP A 117 17.19 -15.97 -1.10
CA ASP A 117 17.13 -15.19 -2.34
C ASP A 117 15.74 -14.57 -2.42
N ILE A 118 15.67 -13.25 -2.51
CA ILE A 118 14.40 -12.52 -2.56
C ILE A 118 14.44 -11.53 -3.69
N LYS A 119 13.35 -11.47 -4.44
CA LYS A 119 13.08 -10.41 -5.39
C LYS A 119 11.88 -9.60 -4.89
N LEU A 120 12.16 -8.38 -4.45
CA LEU A 120 11.15 -7.39 -4.08
C LEU A 120 10.78 -6.58 -5.33
N GLN A 121 9.49 -6.45 -5.59
CA GLN A 121 8.95 -5.59 -6.64
C GLN A 121 7.84 -4.72 -6.06
N VAL A 122 7.92 -3.42 -6.31
CA VAL A 122 6.93 -2.45 -5.86
C VAL A 122 6.52 -1.57 -7.03
N TRP A 123 5.21 -1.43 -7.21
CA TRP A 123 4.60 -0.61 -8.25
C TRP A 123 3.70 0.46 -7.64
N LYS A 124 3.70 1.66 -8.22
CA LYS A 124 2.75 2.73 -7.88
C LYS A 124 1.58 2.66 -8.83
N TYR A 125 0.42 3.01 -8.31
CA TYR A 125 -0.70 3.36 -9.15
C TYR A 125 -0.43 4.70 -9.84
N THR A 126 -0.60 4.76 -11.15
CA THR A 126 -0.43 5.98 -11.98
C THR A 126 -1.71 6.42 -12.66
N GLY A 127 -2.82 5.69 -12.46
CA GLY A 127 -4.12 6.12 -12.97
C GLY A 127 -4.66 7.30 -12.18
N ASP A 128 -5.60 8.03 -12.78
CA ASP A 128 -6.34 9.06 -12.08
C ASP A 128 -7.08 8.48 -10.87
N LEU A 129 -6.86 9.12 -9.72
CA LEU A 129 -7.49 8.78 -8.44
C LEU A 129 -8.76 9.61 -8.19
N THR A 130 -9.08 10.51 -9.11
CA THR A 130 -10.15 11.51 -9.07
C THR A 130 -11.56 10.90 -9.06
N ASP A 131 -11.70 9.65 -9.51
CA ASP A 131 -13.00 8.96 -9.63
C ASP A 131 -13.72 8.71 -8.29
N ALA A 132 -13.09 8.92 -7.12
CA ALA A 132 -13.72 8.68 -5.82
C ALA A 132 -14.54 9.87 -5.28
N VAL A 133 -14.14 11.09 -5.60
CA VAL A 133 -14.83 12.30 -5.10
C VAL A 133 -16.03 12.61 -5.98
N ASP A 134 -15.92 12.43 -7.31
CA ASP A 134 -17.02 12.72 -8.24
C ASP A 134 -18.20 11.76 -8.09
N VAL A 135 -17.95 10.47 -7.77
CA VAL A 135 -19.05 9.49 -7.60
C VAL A 135 -19.83 9.73 -6.32
N ASP A 136 -19.15 10.05 -5.20
CA ASP A 136 -19.84 10.39 -3.96
C ASP A 136 -20.52 11.78 -4.05
N LEU A 137 -19.91 12.76 -4.74
CA LEU A 137 -20.56 14.04 -5.03
C LEU A 137 -21.81 13.87 -5.89
N GLN A 138 -21.78 13.06 -6.95
CA GLN A 138 -22.97 12.82 -7.77
C GLN A 138 -24.09 12.13 -6.98
N LYS A 139 -23.74 11.23 -6.06
CA LYS A 139 -24.73 10.61 -5.17
C LYS A 139 -25.32 11.61 -4.19
N VAL A 140 -24.50 12.48 -3.60
CA VAL A 140 -24.96 13.56 -2.71
C VAL A 140 -25.84 14.56 -3.46
N ILE A 141 -25.48 14.94 -4.69
CA ILE A 141 -26.29 15.82 -5.55
C ILE A 141 -27.63 15.17 -5.88
N ALA A 142 -27.65 13.88 -6.21
CA ALA A 142 -28.89 13.15 -6.47
C ALA A 142 -29.79 13.04 -5.23
N ASP A 143 -29.20 12.82 -4.06
CA ASP A 143 -29.92 12.77 -2.79
C ASP A 143 -30.48 14.14 -2.39
N LEU A 144 -29.73 15.23 -2.62
CA LEU A 144 -30.19 16.61 -2.43
C LEU A 144 -31.36 16.96 -3.34
N ALA A 145 -31.26 16.68 -4.65
CA ALA A 145 -32.35 16.93 -5.60
C ALA A 145 -33.62 16.16 -5.23
N ARG A 146 -33.48 14.95 -4.68
CA ARG A 146 -34.62 14.15 -4.20
C ARG A 146 -35.24 14.73 -2.92
N LEU A 147 -34.43 15.30 -2.03
CA LEU A 147 -34.91 15.97 -0.82
C LEU A 147 -35.62 17.28 -1.17
N GLU A 148 -35.07 18.09 -2.06
CA GLU A 148 -35.73 19.31 -2.58
C GLU A 148 -37.11 18.98 -3.15
N LYS A 149 -37.20 17.98 -4.03
CA LYS A 149 -38.49 17.55 -4.59
C LYS A 149 -39.51 17.15 -3.53
N LYS A 150 -39.08 16.41 -2.49
CA LYS A 150 -39.99 16.02 -1.40
C LYS A 150 -40.46 17.21 -0.56
N VAL A 151 -39.59 18.21 -0.37
CA VAL A 151 -39.94 19.44 0.34
C VAL A 151 -40.95 20.24 -0.47
N ASP A 152 -40.75 20.34 -1.78
CA ASP A 152 -41.69 21.00 -2.69
C ASP A 152 -43.06 20.30 -2.68
N ASP A 153 -43.10 18.96 -2.81
CA ASP A 153 -44.33 18.17 -2.76
C ASP A 153 -45.09 18.36 -1.42
N ILE A 154 -44.38 18.47 -0.29
CA ILE A 154 -45.00 18.73 1.03
C ILE A 154 -45.52 20.17 1.11
N SER A 155 -44.80 21.13 0.53
CA SER A 155 -45.21 22.54 0.53
C SER A 155 -46.47 22.80 -0.29
N GLU A 156 -46.71 22.03 -1.37
CA GLU A 156 -47.93 22.10 -2.16
C GLU A 156 -49.14 21.47 -1.46
N TYR A 157 -48.94 20.41 -0.65
CA TYR A 157 -50.01 19.77 0.12
C TYR A 157 -50.47 20.55 1.36
N GLY A 158 -49.71 21.58 1.78
CA GLY A 158 -50.01 22.43 2.94
C GLY A 158 -50.83 23.68 2.64
N ARG A 159 -51.31 23.86 1.40
CA ARG A 159 -52.27 24.91 0.98
C ARG A 159 -53.63 24.30 0.68
#